data_AF-A0AAW7D0P7-F1
#
_entry.id   AF-A0AAW7D0P7-F1
#
_cell.length_a   1.000
_cell.length_b   1.000
_cell.length_c   1.000
_cell.angle_alpha   90.00
_cell.angle_beta   90.00
_cell.angle_gamma   90.00
#
_symmetry.space_group_name_H-M   'P 1'
#
loop_
_entity.id
_entity.type
_entity.pdbx_description
1 polymer ?
#
loop_
_entity_poly.entity_id
_entity_poly.type
_entity_poly.pdbx_seq_one_letter_code
_entity_poly.pdbx_strand_id
1 'polypeptide(L)'
;MSLPYKIVLIFAFLLGSQWTHAQYDLNVYDGGQLQLNSYNDLKFGKTEERQISVQFRRNYGITAPSKWKITVRLLDDYRAENYSIPAENSTISTNRQSGNFNQLAFSSIGRNLPLSKFQESTIVESTTALPEGNYYTLSFDLTIRGGVEVLTIPNGIYRSTYEFSLYDTSSGRDVLLARKTSAPGVARFQINYVGNHGDQLAELRNGANEFIFNFDSPEDIAKGKKITINNALYIRSYQGHQVLVKTADNLLYNTTLTNSIPVSVLKLKATLNRIEGGSASDVSLFGPISLSAQEQALASFPRWSQSMSYNLELSIPPNTRELQQANGRYETYLYFIIVPN
;
A
#
# COMPACT_ATOMS: atom_id res chain seq x y z
N MET A 1 -24.35 -67.35 -8.02
CA MET A 1 -23.46 -66.24 -7.59
C MET A 1 -23.08 -66.47 -6.13
N SER A 2 -21.80 -66.66 -5.84
CA SER A 2 -21.33 -67.03 -4.50
C SER A 2 -21.52 -65.88 -3.51
N LEU A 3 -21.75 -66.21 -2.23
CA LEU A 3 -21.90 -65.24 -1.13
C LEU A 3 -20.84 -64.11 -1.12
N PRO A 4 -19.54 -64.36 -1.36
CA PRO A 4 -18.53 -63.28 -1.43
C PRO A 4 -18.78 -62.29 -2.58
N TYR A 5 -19.29 -62.75 -3.73
CA TYR A 5 -19.54 -61.87 -4.88
C TYR A 5 -20.73 -60.92 -4.61
N LYS A 6 -21.73 -61.37 -3.84
CA LYS A 6 -22.86 -60.52 -3.39
C LYS A 6 -22.40 -59.44 -2.40
N ILE A 7 -21.51 -59.79 -1.47
CA ILE A 7 -20.97 -58.85 -0.48
C ILE A 7 -20.14 -57.75 -1.16
N VAL A 8 -19.31 -58.10 -2.14
CA VAL A 8 -18.51 -57.13 -2.92
C VAL A 8 -19.39 -56.19 -3.73
N LEU A 9 -20.45 -56.70 -4.36
CA LEU A 9 -21.41 -55.86 -5.12
C LEU A 9 -22.19 -54.90 -4.22
N ILE A 10 -22.59 -55.34 -3.02
CA ILE A 10 -23.27 -54.47 -2.04
C ILE A 10 -22.32 -53.37 -1.54
N PHE A 11 -21.06 -53.70 -1.25
CA PHE A 11 -20.06 -52.70 -0.87
C PHE A 11 -19.77 -51.70 -1.99
N ALA A 12 -19.65 -52.17 -3.25
CA ALA A 12 -19.47 -51.29 -4.40
C ALA A 12 -20.68 -50.36 -4.64
N PHE A 13 -21.91 -50.85 -4.41
CA PHE A 13 -23.12 -50.04 -4.51
C PHE A 13 -23.24 -49.00 -3.38
N LEU A 14 -22.86 -49.37 -2.15
CA LEU A 14 -22.86 -48.47 -0.99
C LEU A 14 -21.75 -47.41 -1.07
N LEU A 15 -20.61 -47.72 -1.69
CA LEU A 15 -19.54 -46.77 -1.98
C LEU A 15 -19.90 -45.84 -3.16
N GLY A 16 -20.73 -46.29 -4.11
CA GLY A 16 -21.24 -45.48 -5.22
C GLY A 16 -22.44 -44.59 -4.91
N SER A 17 -23.09 -44.78 -3.75
CA SER A 17 -24.30 -44.04 -3.34
C SER A 17 -24.05 -42.84 -2.41
N GLN A 18 -22.79 -42.51 -2.11
CA GLN A 18 -22.43 -41.35 -1.30
C GLN A 18 -22.36 -40.09 -2.18
N TRP A 19 -23.49 -39.66 -2.74
CA TRP A 19 -23.61 -38.36 -3.38
C TRP A 19 -23.76 -37.32 -2.28
N THR A 20 -22.63 -36.82 -1.77
CA THR A 20 -22.63 -35.68 -0.85
C THR A 20 -23.00 -34.42 -1.64
N HIS A 21 -24.28 -34.09 -1.68
CA HIS A 21 -24.71 -32.79 -2.17
C HIS A 21 -24.18 -31.71 -1.24
N ALA A 22 -23.51 -30.68 -1.79
CA ALA A 22 -23.18 -29.49 -1.02
C ALA A 22 -24.47 -28.94 -0.40
N GLN A 23 -24.47 -28.63 0.89
CA GLN A 23 -25.65 -28.08 1.57
C GLN A 23 -25.76 -26.55 1.38
N TYR A 24 -24.60 -25.93 1.14
CA TYR A 24 -24.44 -24.49 0.97
C TYR A 24 -23.55 -24.25 -0.25
N ASP A 25 -23.94 -23.28 -1.07
CA ASP A 25 -23.11 -22.85 -2.19
C ASP A 25 -22.40 -21.56 -1.80
N LEU A 26 -21.10 -21.53 -2.06
CA LEU A 26 -20.24 -20.34 -1.95
C LEU A 26 -19.41 -20.25 -3.22
N ASN A 27 -19.80 -19.34 -4.10
CA ASN A 27 -19.15 -19.10 -5.38
C ASN A 27 -18.41 -17.77 -5.34
N VAL A 28 -17.27 -17.72 -6.01
CA VAL A 28 -16.41 -16.54 -6.05
C VAL A 28 -16.17 -16.20 -7.52
N TYR A 29 -16.36 -14.93 -7.87
CA TYR A 29 -16.23 -14.43 -9.24
C TYR A 29 -15.24 -13.27 -9.28
N ASP A 30 -14.29 -13.39 -10.18
CA ASP A 30 -13.21 -12.44 -10.35
C ASP A 30 -13.75 -11.17 -11.04
N GLY A 31 -13.24 -10.02 -10.61
CA GLY A 31 -13.58 -8.72 -11.18
C GLY A 31 -12.38 -8.03 -11.82
N GLY A 32 -12.30 -6.73 -11.61
CA GLY A 32 -11.26 -5.86 -12.16
C GLY A 32 -9.85 -6.15 -11.64
N GLN A 33 -8.87 -5.43 -12.17
CA GLN A 33 -7.48 -5.51 -11.76
C GLN A 33 -6.96 -4.10 -11.50
N LEU A 34 -6.53 -3.87 -10.26
CA LEU A 34 -5.96 -2.61 -9.85
C LEU A 34 -4.67 -2.32 -10.62
N GLN A 35 -4.55 -1.12 -11.18
CA GLN A 35 -3.33 -0.66 -11.87
C GLN A 35 -2.75 0.58 -11.20
N LEU A 36 -1.51 0.48 -10.71
CA LEU A 36 -0.70 1.57 -10.18
C LEU A 36 0.22 2.07 -11.30
N ASN A 37 -0.19 3.14 -11.98
CA ASN A 37 0.48 3.63 -13.20
C ASN A 37 1.16 5.00 -13.00
N SER A 38 1.04 5.60 -11.81
CA SER A 38 1.57 6.94 -11.52
C SER A 38 2.28 6.96 -10.18
N TYR A 39 3.17 7.95 -9.99
CA TYR A 39 3.78 8.20 -8.68
C TYR A 39 2.73 8.44 -7.58
N ASN A 40 1.64 9.14 -7.89
CA ASN A 40 0.55 9.37 -6.93
C ASN A 40 -0.16 8.06 -6.54
N ASP A 41 -0.36 7.16 -7.50
CA ASP A 41 -0.94 5.84 -7.26
C ASP A 41 -0.03 5.04 -6.30
N LEU A 42 1.29 5.05 -6.52
CA LEU A 42 2.25 4.36 -5.65
C LEU A 42 2.38 5.03 -4.27
N LYS A 43 2.29 6.36 -4.22
CA LYS A 43 2.45 7.13 -2.98
C LYS A 43 1.24 7.04 -2.07
N PHE A 44 0.04 7.22 -2.62
CA PHE A 44 -1.20 7.30 -1.83
C PHE A 44 -2.01 6.00 -1.86
N GLY A 45 -1.72 5.11 -2.80
CA GLY A 45 -2.49 3.90 -3.04
C GLY A 45 -3.64 4.15 -4.01
N LYS A 46 -4.39 3.09 -4.25
CA LYS A 46 -5.53 3.11 -5.18
C LYS A 46 -6.56 2.07 -4.78
N THR A 47 -7.78 2.25 -5.25
CA THR A 47 -8.88 1.32 -5.08
C THR A 47 -9.36 0.84 -6.44
N GLU A 48 -9.56 -0.46 -6.56
CA GLU A 48 -10.19 -1.12 -7.69
C GLU A 48 -11.61 -1.48 -7.30
N GLU A 49 -12.57 -0.92 -8.04
CA GLU A 49 -13.97 -1.17 -7.77
C GLU A 49 -14.39 -2.58 -8.20
N ARG A 50 -15.17 -3.26 -7.37
CA ARG A 50 -15.74 -4.59 -7.66
C ARG A 50 -14.67 -5.59 -8.12
N GLN A 51 -13.55 -5.62 -7.41
CA GLN A 51 -12.42 -6.49 -7.71
C GLN A 51 -12.75 -7.97 -7.49
N ILE A 52 -13.67 -8.28 -6.56
CA ILE A 52 -14.11 -9.65 -6.27
C ILE A 52 -15.59 -9.66 -5.89
N SER A 53 -16.32 -10.68 -6.32
CA SER A 53 -17.71 -10.92 -5.92
C SER A 53 -17.89 -12.30 -5.30
N VAL A 54 -18.69 -12.37 -4.25
CA VAL A 54 -19.04 -13.60 -3.55
C VAL A 54 -20.54 -13.82 -3.65
N GLN A 55 -20.92 -15.00 -4.14
CA GLN A 55 -22.29 -15.43 -4.26
C GLN A 55 -22.56 -16.58 -3.32
N PHE A 56 -23.68 -16.53 -2.60
CA PHE A 56 -24.02 -17.54 -1.61
C PHE A 56 -25.52 -17.87 -1.59
N ARG A 57 -25.84 -19.08 -1.14
CA ARG A 57 -27.19 -19.56 -0.81
C ARG A 57 -27.13 -20.83 0.03
N ARG A 58 -28.25 -21.19 0.68
CA ARG A 58 -28.53 -22.57 1.09
C ARG A 58 -29.34 -23.31 0.03
N ASN A 59 -29.10 -24.61 -0.10
CA ASN A 59 -29.89 -25.47 -0.96
C ASN A 59 -31.27 -25.76 -0.37
N TYR A 60 -32.22 -26.13 -1.23
CA TYR A 60 -33.60 -26.41 -0.82
C TYR A 60 -33.66 -27.55 0.21
N GLY A 61 -34.44 -27.36 1.27
CA GLY A 61 -34.65 -28.36 2.33
C GLY A 61 -33.55 -28.42 3.39
N ILE A 62 -32.52 -27.57 3.31
CA ILE A 62 -31.44 -27.48 4.31
C ILE A 62 -31.84 -26.56 5.45
N THR A 63 -31.69 -26.96 6.70
CA THR A 63 -31.98 -26.09 7.86
C THR A 63 -31.19 -24.77 7.78
N ALA A 64 -31.89 -23.65 7.88
CA ALA A 64 -31.28 -22.34 7.78
C ALA A 64 -30.59 -21.95 9.10
N PRO A 65 -29.30 -21.57 9.08
CA PRO A 65 -28.72 -20.89 10.23
C PRO A 65 -29.45 -19.56 10.44
N SER A 66 -29.85 -19.27 11.68
CA SER A 66 -30.59 -18.06 12.04
C SER A 66 -29.68 -16.83 12.12
N LYS A 67 -28.39 -17.03 12.37
CA LYS A 67 -27.31 -16.05 12.23
C LYS A 67 -26.15 -16.66 11.47
N TRP A 68 -25.52 -15.87 10.61
CA TRP A 68 -24.40 -16.33 9.82
C TRP A 68 -23.45 -15.18 9.52
N LYS A 69 -22.21 -15.52 9.18
CA LYS A 69 -21.22 -14.54 8.72
C LYS A 69 -20.39 -15.08 7.56
N ILE A 70 -19.92 -14.16 6.73
CA ILE A 70 -18.89 -14.44 5.73
C ILE A 70 -17.62 -13.72 6.18
N THR A 71 -16.51 -14.43 6.13
CA THR A 71 -15.19 -13.90 6.38
C THR A 71 -14.32 -14.01 5.13
N VAL A 72 -13.24 -13.24 5.09
CA VAL A 72 -12.22 -13.30 4.04
C VAL A 72 -10.82 -13.22 4.63
N ARG A 73 -9.88 -13.92 4.01
CA ARG A 73 -8.45 -13.70 4.18
C ARG A 73 -7.73 -13.87 2.84
N LEU A 74 -6.45 -13.51 2.81
CA LEU A 74 -5.56 -13.95 1.76
C LEU A 74 -4.87 -15.25 2.18
N LEU A 75 -4.48 -16.09 1.21
CA LEU A 75 -3.70 -17.29 1.50
C LEU A 75 -2.21 -17.00 1.65
N ASP A 76 -1.72 -15.93 1.04
CA ASP A 76 -0.32 -15.50 1.08
C ASP A 76 -0.21 -13.99 0.81
N ASP A 77 1.00 -13.46 0.92
CA ASP A 77 1.35 -12.13 0.44
C ASP A 77 1.16 -12.01 -1.08
N TYR A 78 1.15 -10.78 -1.59
CA TYR A 78 1.15 -10.54 -3.03
C TYR A 78 2.56 -10.71 -3.58
N ARG A 79 2.75 -11.72 -4.44
CA ARG A 79 4.08 -12.06 -4.98
C ARG A 79 4.19 -11.75 -6.46
N ALA A 80 5.37 -11.28 -6.86
CA ALA A 80 5.84 -11.24 -8.23
C ALA A 80 7.34 -11.57 -8.24
N GLU A 81 7.71 -12.67 -8.89
CA GLU A 81 9.09 -13.17 -8.89
C GLU A 81 9.66 -13.30 -7.46
N ASN A 82 10.74 -12.57 -7.14
CA ASN A 82 11.40 -12.55 -5.83
C ASN A 82 10.89 -11.44 -4.89
N TYR A 83 9.91 -10.65 -5.33
CA TYR A 83 9.36 -9.53 -4.58
C TYR A 83 8.00 -9.89 -3.96
N SER A 84 7.76 -9.36 -2.76
CA SER A 84 6.55 -9.63 -1.99
C SER A 84 6.03 -8.35 -1.35
N ILE A 85 4.72 -8.12 -1.42
CA ILE A 85 4.03 -7.11 -0.63
C ILE A 85 3.15 -7.82 0.40
N PRO A 86 3.28 -7.49 1.69
CA PRO A 86 2.45 -8.06 2.75
C PRO A 86 0.94 -7.95 2.44
N ALA A 87 0.19 -9.01 2.77
CA ALA A 87 -1.27 -9.02 2.68
C ALA A 87 -1.90 -7.79 3.38
N GLU A 88 -1.33 -7.40 4.52
CA GLU A 88 -1.74 -6.30 5.38
C GLU A 88 -1.60 -4.91 4.73
N ASN A 89 -0.89 -4.81 3.61
CA ASN A 89 -0.82 -3.59 2.81
C ASN A 89 -2.06 -3.38 1.92
N SER A 90 -3.10 -4.20 2.09
CA SER A 90 -4.34 -4.11 1.35
C SER A 90 -5.57 -4.15 2.26
N THR A 91 -6.65 -3.52 1.80
CA THR A 91 -7.95 -3.56 2.48
C THR A 91 -9.05 -3.94 1.50
N ILE A 92 -10.10 -4.57 2.03
CA ILE A 92 -11.31 -4.91 1.29
C ILE A 92 -12.50 -4.11 1.84
N SER A 93 -13.34 -3.60 0.95
CA SER A 93 -14.55 -2.84 1.32
C SER A 93 -15.75 -3.26 0.49
N THR A 94 -16.93 -3.27 1.09
CA THR A 94 -18.17 -3.63 0.37
C THR A 94 -18.57 -2.50 -0.58
N ASN A 95 -18.61 -2.74 -1.89
CA ASN A 95 -18.87 -1.71 -2.91
C ASN A 95 -20.36 -1.47 -3.14
N ARG A 96 -21.16 -2.54 -3.26
CA ARG A 96 -22.59 -2.51 -3.61
C ARG A 96 -23.20 -3.90 -3.46
N GLN A 97 -24.44 -3.93 -3.00
CA GLN A 97 -25.28 -5.11 -2.85
C GLN A 97 -26.15 -5.25 -4.11
N SER A 98 -25.83 -6.15 -5.05
CA SER A 98 -26.65 -6.39 -6.25
C SER A 98 -27.56 -7.62 -6.06
N GLY A 99 -28.86 -7.40 -5.86
CA GLY A 99 -29.85 -8.45 -5.54
C GLY A 99 -31.02 -7.88 -4.73
N ASN A 100 -32.01 -8.70 -4.38
CA ASN A 100 -33.12 -8.28 -3.51
C ASN A 100 -32.69 -8.26 -2.04
N PHE A 101 -31.74 -7.38 -1.72
CA PHE A 101 -31.11 -7.26 -0.39
C PHE A 101 -32.03 -6.62 0.66
N ASN A 102 -33.20 -6.12 0.28
CA ASN A 102 -34.23 -5.63 1.20
C ASN A 102 -34.69 -6.70 2.21
N GLN A 103 -34.41 -7.97 1.94
CA GLN A 103 -34.79 -9.12 2.77
C GLN A 103 -33.68 -9.58 3.74
N LEU A 104 -32.46 -9.05 3.62
CA LEU A 104 -31.34 -9.41 4.49
C LEU A 104 -31.05 -8.26 5.46
N ALA A 105 -31.05 -8.56 6.76
CA ALA A 105 -30.57 -7.65 7.79
C ALA A 105 -29.13 -8.01 8.17
N PHE A 106 -28.25 -7.02 8.13
CA PHE A 106 -26.86 -7.17 8.52
C PHE A 106 -26.61 -6.50 9.87
N SER A 107 -26.03 -7.24 10.82
CA SER A 107 -25.54 -6.66 12.08
C SER A 107 -24.22 -5.93 11.88
N SER A 108 -23.40 -6.39 10.93
CA SER A 108 -22.14 -5.74 10.58
C SER A 108 -21.85 -5.87 9.08
N ILE A 109 -21.28 -4.80 8.52
CA ILE A 109 -20.74 -4.77 7.17
C ILE A 109 -19.34 -4.18 7.27
N GLY A 110 -18.35 -4.97 6.86
CA GLY A 110 -16.96 -4.58 6.77
C GLY A 110 -16.75 -3.39 5.85
N ARG A 111 -16.09 -2.36 6.38
CA ARG A 111 -15.61 -1.20 5.62
C ARG A 111 -14.12 -1.05 5.85
N ASN A 112 -13.34 -1.03 4.77
CA ASN A 112 -11.88 -0.89 4.80
C ASN A 112 -11.20 -1.89 5.75
N LEU A 113 -11.62 -3.16 5.67
CA LEU A 113 -11.06 -4.21 6.50
C LEU A 113 -9.66 -4.58 6.00
N PRO A 114 -8.63 -4.58 6.86
CA PRO A 114 -7.31 -5.05 6.46
C PRO A 114 -7.37 -6.52 6.08
N LEU A 115 -6.79 -6.87 4.93
CA LEU A 115 -6.58 -8.25 4.56
C LEU A 115 -5.37 -8.78 5.34
N SER A 116 -5.39 -10.07 5.67
CA SER A 116 -4.27 -10.74 6.32
C SER A 116 -4.16 -12.15 5.77
N LYS A 117 -2.95 -12.73 5.86
CA LYS A 117 -2.75 -14.16 5.63
C LYS A 117 -2.93 -15.02 6.89
N PHE A 118 -2.91 -14.38 8.06
CA PHE A 118 -2.96 -15.06 9.35
C PHE A 118 -4.36 -15.11 9.95
N GLN A 119 -5.18 -14.09 9.71
CA GLN A 119 -6.50 -13.94 10.33
C GLN A 119 -7.59 -13.70 9.29
N GLU A 120 -8.76 -14.29 9.52
CA GLU A 120 -9.97 -14.02 8.74
C GLU A 120 -10.64 -12.73 9.23
N SER A 121 -11.03 -11.86 8.30
CA SER A 121 -11.80 -10.65 8.58
C SER A 121 -13.27 -10.85 8.24
N THR A 122 -14.17 -10.53 9.18
CA THR A 122 -15.63 -10.61 8.95
C THR A 122 -16.08 -9.50 8.01
N ILE A 123 -16.46 -9.85 6.77
CA ILE A 123 -16.94 -8.89 5.77
C ILE A 123 -18.43 -8.60 5.90
N VAL A 124 -19.22 -9.60 6.31
CA VAL A 124 -20.65 -9.46 6.56
C VAL A 124 -21.03 -10.39 7.70
N GLU A 125 -21.89 -9.91 8.58
CA GLU A 125 -22.63 -10.72 9.54
C GLU A 125 -24.12 -10.38 9.43
N SER A 126 -24.95 -11.42 9.43
CA SER A 126 -26.39 -11.30 9.27
C SER A 126 -27.14 -11.85 10.48
N THR A 127 -28.24 -11.18 10.80
CA THR A 127 -29.22 -11.58 11.82
C THR A 127 -30.48 -12.20 11.22
N THR A 128 -30.55 -12.27 9.89
CA THR A 128 -31.60 -12.97 9.15
C THR A 128 -31.12 -14.33 8.70
N ALA A 129 -32.04 -15.29 8.61
CA ALA A 129 -31.73 -16.64 8.18
C ALA A 129 -31.07 -16.67 6.79
N LEU A 130 -30.11 -17.58 6.58
CA LEU A 130 -29.44 -17.72 5.28
C LEU A 130 -30.47 -18.08 4.19
N PRO A 131 -30.48 -17.36 3.05
CA PRO A 131 -31.54 -17.48 2.07
C PRO A 131 -31.46 -18.78 1.25
N GLU A 132 -32.63 -19.31 0.90
CA GLU A 132 -32.80 -20.57 0.18
C GLU A 132 -32.98 -20.37 -1.32
N GLY A 133 -32.34 -21.24 -2.09
CA GLY A 133 -32.59 -21.39 -3.53
C GLY A 133 -31.98 -20.28 -4.38
N ASN A 134 -32.38 -19.03 -4.18
CA ASN A 134 -31.88 -17.87 -4.90
C ASN A 134 -30.50 -17.46 -4.42
N TYR A 135 -29.65 -17.11 -5.37
CA TYR A 135 -28.31 -16.61 -5.10
C TYR A 135 -28.31 -15.13 -4.69
N TYR A 136 -27.49 -14.80 -3.70
CA TYR A 136 -27.22 -13.43 -3.28
C TYR A 136 -25.76 -13.11 -3.54
N THR A 137 -25.47 -11.98 -4.19
CA THR A 137 -24.12 -11.59 -4.60
C THR A 137 -23.66 -10.31 -3.92
N LEU A 138 -22.56 -10.39 -3.19
CA LEU A 138 -21.84 -9.25 -2.63
C LEU A 138 -20.63 -8.93 -3.49
N SER A 139 -20.40 -7.66 -3.81
CA SER A 139 -19.20 -7.22 -4.53
C SER A 139 -18.33 -6.34 -3.62
N PHE A 140 -17.02 -6.53 -3.74
CA PHE A 140 -16.03 -5.90 -2.88
C PHE A 140 -14.95 -5.19 -3.69
N ASP A 141 -14.53 -4.05 -3.18
CA ASP A 141 -13.40 -3.29 -3.68
C ASP A 141 -12.13 -3.75 -3.01
N LEU A 142 -11.04 -3.72 -3.78
CA LEU A 142 -9.70 -3.92 -3.27
C LEU A 142 -8.99 -2.58 -3.24
N THR A 143 -8.47 -2.19 -2.09
CA THR A 143 -7.56 -1.05 -1.96
C THR A 143 -6.16 -1.55 -1.65
N ILE A 144 -5.17 -1.11 -2.42
CA ILE A 144 -3.75 -1.27 -2.08
C ILE A 144 -3.27 0.06 -1.49
N ARG A 145 -2.68 0.00 -0.29
CA ARG A 145 -2.10 1.18 0.35
C ARG A 145 -0.82 1.57 -0.39
N GLY A 146 -0.70 2.85 -0.67
CA GLY A 146 0.55 3.42 -1.14
C GLY A 146 1.59 3.47 -0.03
N GLY A 147 2.84 3.72 -0.39
CA GLY A 147 3.93 3.77 0.57
C GLY A 147 5.21 3.15 0.06
N VAL A 148 6.17 3.00 0.98
CA VAL A 148 7.51 2.49 0.67
C VAL A 148 7.46 1.07 0.08
N GLU A 149 6.48 0.27 0.50
CA GLU A 149 6.27 -1.12 0.09
C GLU A 149 6.00 -1.24 -1.42
N VAL A 150 5.27 -0.29 -2.01
CA VAL A 150 4.98 -0.27 -3.46
C VAL A 150 5.92 0.64 -4.25
N LEU A 151 6.61 1.58 -3.58
CA LEU A 151 7.58 2.50 -4.21
C LEU A 151 8.95 1.88 -4.46
N THR A 152 9.32 0.83 -3.72
CA THR A 152 10.69 0.26 -3.73
C THR A 152 10.83 -1.08 -4.46
N ILE A 153 9.72 -1.63 -4.95
CA ILE A 153 9.68 -2.90 -5.66
C ILE A 153 9.45 -2.65 -7.15
N PRO A 154 9.89 -3.53 -8.07
CA PRO A 154 9.81 -3.26 -9.51
C PRO A 154 8.39 -3.38 -10.08
N ASN A 155 8.24 -2.91 -11.32
CA ASN A 155 7.06 -3.17 -12.15
C ASN A 155 6.76 -4.68 -12.23
N GLY A 156 5.48 -5.04 -12.18
CA GLY A 156 5.06 -6.43 -12.17
C GLY A 156 3.59 -6.59 -11.83
N ILE A 157 3.11 -7.83 -11.97
CA ILE A 157 1.75 -8.21 -11.54
C ILE A 157 1.88 -9.04 -10.27
N TYR A 158 1.52 -8.44 -9.15
CA TYR A 158 1.61 -9.01 -7.82
C TYR A 158 0.30 -9.74 -7.51
N ARG A 159 0.41 -11.01 -7.14
CA ARG A 159 -0.71 -11.95 -7.09
C ARG A 159 -0.80 -12.64 -5.73
N SER A 160 -2.03 -12.81 -5.27
CA SER A 160 -2.43 -13.63 -4.13
C SER A 160 -3.79 -14.29 -4.43
N THR A 161 -4.35 -14.99 -3.45
CA THR A 161 -5.60 -15.74 -3.55
C THR A 161 -6.47 -15.43 -2.34
N TYR A 162 -7.74 -15.12 -2.59
CA TYR A 162 -8.73 -14.97 -1.53
C TYR A 162 -9.20 -16.34 -1.04
N GLU A 163 -9.44 -16.44 0.25
CA GLU A 163 -10.21 -17.51 0.86
C GLU A 163 -11.41 -16.91 1.59
N PHE A 164 -12.60 -17.32 1.19
CA PHE A 164 -13.85 -16.95 1.83
C PHE A 164 -14.40 -18.13 2.63
N SER A 165 -14.87 -17.85 3.83
CA SER A 165 -15.50 -18.83 4.72
C SER A 165 -16.89 -18.34 5.12
N LEU A 166 -17.88 -19.23 5.04
CA LEU A 166 -19.24 -19.02 5.50
C LEU A 166 -19.45 -19.81 6.80
N TYR A 167 -19.90 -19.13 7.85
CA TYR A 167 -20.13 -19.73 9.16
C TYR A 167 -21.59 -19.57 9.61
N ASP A 168 -22.08 -20.58 10.32
CA ASP A 168 -23.22 -20.48 11.22
C ASP A 168 -22.76 -19.91 12.55
N THR A 169 -23.44 -18.88 13.03
CA THR A 169 -23.17 -18.22 14.32
C THR A 169 -24.38 -18.23 15.25
N SER A 170 -25.41 -19.01 14.93
CA SER A 170 -26.69 -19.08 15.63
C SER A 170 -26.54 -19.45 17.11
N SER A 171 -25.56 -20.29 17.43
CA SER A 171 -25.25 -20.74 18.80
C SER A 171 -24.34 -19.79 19.59
N GLY A 172 -23.88 -18.70 18.97
CA GLY A 172 -22.83 -17.83 19.52
C GLY A 172 -21.40 -18.38 19.34
N ARG A 173 -21.24 -19.51 18.65
CA ARG A 173 -19.94 -20.05 18.20
C ARG A 173 -19.92 -20.15 16.68
N ASP A 174 -18.74 -19.99 16.09
CA ASP A 174 -18.54 -20.14 14.66
C ASP A 174 -18.49 -21.61 14.27
N VAL A 175 -19.42 -22.05 13.42
CA VAL A 175 -19.42 -23.39 12.81
C VAL A 175 -19.26 -23.23 11.30
N LEU A 176 -18.18 -23.76 10.74
CA LEU A 176 -17.89 -23.64 9.31
C LEU A 176 -18.92 -24.41 8.47
N LEU A 177 -19.59 -23.72 7.56
CA LEU A 177 -20.57 -24.29 6.64
C LEU A 177 -19.97 -24.54 5.25
N ALA A 178 -19.23 -23.56 4.74
CA ALA A 178 -18.59 -23.65 3.44
C ALA A 178 -17.30 -22.82 3.41
N ARG A 179 -16.34 -23.25 2.59
CA ARG A 179 -15.10 -22.52 2.33
C ARG A 179 -14.80 -22.56 0.84
N LYS A 180 -14.40 -21.43 0.28
CA LYS A 180 -14.09 -21.30 -1.14
C LYS A 180 -12.89 -20.40 -1.34
N THR A 181 -11.92 -20.88 -2.12
CA THR A 181 -10.83 -20.05 -2.62
C THR A 181 -11.20 -19.47 -3.98
N SER A 182 -10.76 -18.25 -4.26
CA SER A 182 -10.77 -17.73 -5.63
C SER A 182 -9.82 -18.54 -6.51
N ALA A 183 -9.86 -18.32 -7.83
CA ALA A 183 -8.79 -18.82 -8.69
C ALA A 183 -7.42 -18.26 -8.23
N PRO A 184 -6.31 -18.97 -8.50
CA PRO A 184 -4.97 -18.47 -8.18
C PRO A 184 -4.69 -17.12 -8.85
N GLY A 185 -4.21 -16.13 -8.08
CA GLY A 185 -3.81 -14.82 -8.60
C GLY A 185 -4.96 -13.87 -8.92
N VAL A 186 -6.13 -14.09 -8.32
CA VAL A 186 -7.29 -13.20 -8.42
C VAL A 186 -7.13 -11.97 -7.56
N ALA A 187 -6.65 -12.11 -6.31
CA ALA A 187 -6.25 -10.96 -5.53
C ALA A 187 -4.97 -10.38 -6.17
N ARG A 188 -5.12 -9.35 -7.00
CA ARG A 188 -3.98 -8.83 -7.77
C ARG A 188 -4.03 -7.35 -8.02
N PHE A 189 -2.85 -6.79 -8.17
CA PHE A 189 -2.62 -5.47 -8.71
C PHE A 189 -1.39 -5.51 -9.63
N GLN A 190 -1.32 -4.53 -10.52
CA GLN A 190 -0.18 -4.33 -11.39
C GLN A 190 0.49 -3.01 -11.06
N ILE A 191 1.80 -3.06 -10.89
CA ILE A 191 2.66 -1.90 -10.93
C ILE A 191 3.17 -1.80 -12.37
N ASN A 192 2.78 -0.72 -13.05
CA ASN A 192 3.28 -0.40 -14.38
C ASN A 192 3.57 1.09 -14.44
N TYR A 193 4.50 1.51 -13.59
CA TYR A 193 4.96 2.88 -13.53
C TYR A 193 6.23 2.99 -14.37
N VAL A 194 6.20 3.85 -15.40
CA VAL A 194 7.36 4.06 -16.28
C VAL A 194 8.61 4.43 -15.50
N GLY A 195 8.43 5.07 -14.34
CA GLY A 195 9.52 5.43 -13.46
C GLY A 195 10.12 4.31 -12.61
N ASN A 196 9.64 3.07 -12.69
CA ASN A 196 10.07 2.02 -11.79
C ASN A 196 10.86 0.92 -12.51
N HIS A 197 12.14 1.20 -12.80
CA HIS A 197 13.06 0.27 -13.47
C HIS A 197 13.87 -0.62 -12.50
N GLY A 198 13.65 -0.48 -11.19
CA GLY A 198 14.33 -1.30 -10.17
C GLY A 198 15.83 -1.01 -9.95
N ASP A 199 16.45 -0.16 -10.77
CA ASP A 199 17.88 0.18 -10.71
C ASP A 199 18.16 1.65 -10.39
N GLN A 200 17.10 2.44 -10.17
CA GLN A 200 17.20 3.84 -9.77
C GLN A 200 17.75 3.96 -8.35
N LEU A 201 18.53 5.01 -8.12
CA LEU A 201 19.20 5.23 -6.84
C LEU A 201 19.25 6.71 -6.51
N ALA A 202 18.79 7.08 -5.31
CA ALA A 202 19.11 8.34 -4.66
C ALA A 202 20.02 8.06 -3.47
N GLU A 203 21.20 8.65 -3.46
CA GLU A 203 22.20 8.39 -2.42
C GLU A 203 22.85 9.69 -1.96
N LEU A 204 22.94 9.87 -0.65
CA LEU A 204 23.72 10.95 -0.04
C LEU A 204 25.17 10.50 0.12
N ARG A 205 26.11 11.35 -0.30
CA ARG A 205 27.56 11.08 -0.33
C ARG A 205 28.34 12.18 0.37
N ASN A 206 29.63 11.94 0.63
CA ASN A 206 30.58 12.91 1.18
C ASN A 206 30.12 13.57 2.50
N GLY A 207 29.48 12.80 3.38
CA GLY A 207 28.99 13.30 4.67
C GLY A 207 27.66 14.07 4.59
N ALA A 208 26.99 14.10 3.44
CA ALA A 208 25.68 14.75 3.28
C ALA A 208 24.52 14.06 4.01
N ASN A 209 24.80 13.00 4.77
CA ASN A 209 23.84 12.37 5.69
C ASN A 209 23.60 13.20 6.96
N GLU A 210 24.42 14.23 7.24
CA GLU A 210 24.23 15.11 8.39
C GLU A 210 24.61 16.56 8.06
N PHE A 211 23.77 17.51 8.49
CA PHE A 211 24.05 18.95 8.42
C PHE A 211 23.92 19.55 9.82
N ILE A 212 25.05 19.99 10.40
CA ILE A 212 25.08 20.52 11.77
C ILE A 212 25.35 22.02 11.76
N PHE A 213 24.33 22.81 12.12
CA PHE A 213 24.51 24.23 12.43
C PHE A 213 24.73 24.43 13.93
N ASN A 214 25.88 24.96 14.30
CA ASN A 214 26.14 25.44 15.65
C ASN A 214 25.87 26.95 15.68
N PHE A 215 25.06 27.45 16.62
CA PHE A 215 24.85 28.88 16.85
C PHE A 215 25.36 29.21 18.25
N ASP A 216 26.59 29.71 18.33
CA ASP A 216 27.30 29.89 19.61
C ASP A 216 27.16 31.33 20.14
N SER A 217 26.71 32.26 19.28
CA SER A 217 26.56 33.68 19.63
C SER A 217 25.34 34.34 18.97
N PRO A 218 24.83 35.46 19.51
CA PRO A 218 23.80 36.26 18.85
C PRO A 218 24.23 36.78 17.46
N GLU A 219 25.54 36.97 17.23
CA GLU A 219 26.08 37.40 15.94
C GLU A 219 25.88 36.35 14.86
N ASP A 220 25.95 35.06 15.21
CA ASP A 220 25.66 33.95 14.29
C ASP A 220 24.22 34.01 13.79
N ILE A 221 23.26 34.35 14.66
CA ILE A 221 21.85 34.52 14.29
C ILE A 221 21.71 35.76 13.40
N ALA A 222 22.39 36.85 13.74
CA ALA A 222 22.34 38.09 12.97
C ALA A 222 22.89 37.95 11.55
N LYS A 223 23.92 37.12 11.36
CA LYS A 223 24.55 36.84 10.05
C LYS A 223 23.93 35.66 9.30
N GLY A 224 23.26 34.75 9.99
CA GLY A 224 22.86 33.46 9.44
C GLY A 224 24.04 32.52 9.23
N LYS A 225 23.76 31.25 8.89
CA LYS A 225 24.79 30.24 8.60
C LYS A 225 24.43 29.44 7.36
N LYS A 226 25.45 28.91 6.69
CA LYS A 226 25.30 28.01 5.56
C LYS A 226 26.35 26.91 5.58
N ILE A 227 25.99 25.74 5.09
CA ILE A 227 26.85 24.56 4.95
C ILE A 227 26.69 24.08 3.51
N THR A 228 27.82 23.98 2.80
CA THR A 228 27.86 23.45 1.44
C THR A 228 28.64 22.14 1.44
N ILE A 229 28.03 21.08 0.94
CA ILE A 229 28.69 19.79 0.73
C ILE A 229 28.73 19.53 -0.78
N ASN A 230 29.94 19.33 -1.30
CA ASN A 230 30.14 19.08 -2.72
C ASN A 230 29.84 17.61 -3.04
N ASN A 231 29.26 17.37 -4.23
CA ASN A 231 28.89 16.03 -4.70
C ASN A 231 28.08 15.26 -3.62
N ALA A 232 27.17 15.98 -2.97
CA ALA A 232 26.42 15.57 -1.78
C ALA A 232 25.27 14.62 -2.10
N LEU A 233 24.61 14.79 -3.24
CA LEU A 233 23.51 13.94 -3.68
C LEU A 233 23.86 13.31 -5.02
N TYR A 234 23.84 11.99 -5.09
CA TYR A 234 24.01 11.22 -6.31
C TYR A 234 22.69 10.56 -6.71
N ILE A 235 22.36 10.70 -7.98
CA ILE A 235 21.14 10.20 -8.60
C ILE A 235 21.53 9.30 -9.77
N ARG A 236 21.08 8.04 -9.77
CA ARG A 236 21.12 7.16 -10.94
C ARG A 236 19.69 6.98 -11.44
N SER A 237 19.44 7.38 -12.68
CA SER A 237 18.16 7.20 -13.36
C SER A 237 18.39 7.19 -14.85
N TYR A 238 17.74 6.27 -15.57
CA TYR A 238 17.85 6.10 -17.01
C TYR A 238 16.71 6.78 -17.78
N GLN A 239 16.03 7.75 -17.16
CA GLN A 239 14.91 8.48 -17.75
C GLN A 239 14.87 9.92 -17.23
N GLY A 240 14.04 10.75 -17.88
CA GLY A 240 13.71 12.06 -17.33
C GLY A 240 13.14 11.90 -15.92
N HIS A 241 13.54 12.76 -14.99
CA HIS A 241 13.13 12.70 -13.60
C HIS A 241 13.15 14.07 -12.94
N GLN A 242 12.46 14.15 -11.80
CA GLN A 242 12.54 15.21 -10.83
C GLN A 242 13.21 14.68 -9.57
N VAL A 243 13.98 15.54 -8.92
CA VAL A 243 14.45 15.33 -7.56
C VAL A 243 13.57 16.20 -6.68
N LEU A 244 12.78 15.55 -5.84
CA LEU A 244 11.96 16.18 -4.83
C LEU A 244 12.67 16.12 -3.48
N VAL A 245 12.39 17.10 -2.64
CA VAL A 245 12.80 17.11 -1.23
C VAL A 245 11.59 17.37 -0.34
N LYS A 246 11.60 16.78 0.85
CA LYS A 246 10.68 17.12 1.94
C LYS A 246 11.34 16.89 3.29
N THR A 247 10.78 17.45 4.34
CA THR A 247 11.12 17.11 5.72
C THR A 247 10.17 16.06 6.30
N ALA A 248 10.55 15.44 7.41
CA ALA A 248 9.67 14.53 8.15
C ALA A 248 8.42 15.22 8.69
N ASP A 249 8.56 16.48 9.12
CA ASP A 249 7.51 17.30 9.71
C ASP A 249 7.73 18.78 9.32
N ASN A 250 6.72 19.63 9.53
CA ASN A 250 6.79 21.07 9.37
C ASN A 250 7.56 21.76 10.51
N LEU A 251 7.99 21.00 11.51
CA LEU A 251 8.71 21.49 12.69
C LEU A 251 10.03 20.72 12.89
N LEU A 252 11.07 21.44 13.29
CA LEU A 252 12.21 20.87 14.00
C LEU A 252 11.84 20.80 15.48
N TYR A 253 12.12 19.68 16.13
CA TYR A 253 11.87 19.52 17.55
C TYR A 253 13.17 19.51 18.32
N ASN A 254 13.14 20.06 19.54
CA ASN A 254 14.22 19.81 20.47
C ASN A 254 14.21 18.36 20.98
N THR A 255 15.30 17.91 21.60
CA THR A 255 15.44 16.51 22.07
C THR A 255 14.37 16.06 23.07
N THR A 256 13.69 17.00 23.75
CA THR A 256 12.59 16.73 24.69
C THR A 256 11.19 16.89 24.08
N LEU A 257 11.09 17.27 22.79
CA LEU A 257 9.84 17.55 22.07
C LEU A 257 8.95 18.64 22.70
N THR A 258 9.51 19.50 23.54
CA THR A 258 8.77 20.57 24.25
C THR A 258 8.79 21.90 23.50
N ASN A 259 9.79 22.11 22.65
CA ASN A 259 9.96 23.32 21.86
C ASN A 259 10.15 22.94 20.40
N SER A 260 9.66 23.80 19.51
CA SER A 260 9.71 23.56 18.08
C SER A 260 10.03 24.83 17.30
N ILE A 261 10.73 24.65 16.18
CA ILE A 261 11.06 25.71 15.22
C ILE A 261 10.46 25.30 13.87
N PRO A 262 9.80 26.19 13.12
CA PRO A 262 9.34 25.87 11.77
C PRO A 262 10.50 25.45 10.86
N VAL A 263 10.36 24.33 10.12
CA VAL A 263 11.39 23.89 9.14
C VAL A 263 11.60 24.87 8.00
N SER A 264 10.64 25.75 7.74
CA SER A 264 10.71 26.78 6.71
C SER A 264 11.83 27.81 6.92
N VAL A 265 12.43 27.86 8.12
CA VAL A 265 13.65 28.65 8.40
C VAL A 265 14.86 28.10 7.65
N LEU A 266 14.88 26.80 7.36
CA LEU A 266 15.92 26.16 6.57
C LEU A 266 15.68 26.42 5.08
N LYS A 267 16.72 26.86 4.37
CA LYS A 267 16.74 26.96 2.91
C LYS A 267 17.69 25.93 2.32
N LEU A 268 17.21 25.15 1.37
CA LEU A 268 18.02 24.21 0.62
C LEU A 268 18.24 24.71 -0.81
N LYS A 269 19.47 24.63 -1.29
CA LYS A 269 19.85 24.91 -2.66
C LYS A 269 20.66 23.74 -3.20
N ALA A 270 20.29 23.27 -4.40
CA ALA A 270 21.11 22.35 -5.16
C ALA A 270 21.84 23.08 -6.28
N THR A 271 23.08 22.67 -6.58
CA THR A 271 23.76 23.03 -7.82
C THR A 271 24.24 21.76 -8.51
N LEU A 272 24.12 21.71 -9.84
CA LEU A 272 24.62 20.58 -10.61
C LEU A 272 26.14 20.52 -10.47
N ASN A 273 26.66 19.38 -10.04
CA ASN A 273 28.09 19.11 -9.95
C ASN A 273 28.58 18.39 -11.20
N ARG A 274 27.92 17.29 -11.56
CA ARG A 274 28.27 16.47 -12.72
C ARG A 274 27.05 15.77 -13.28
N ILE A 275 27.01 15.59 -14.58
CA ILE A 275 26.06 14.74 -15.30
C ILE A 275 26.85 13.73 -16.15
N GLU A 276 26.39 12.49 -16.15
CA GLU A 276 26.85 11.43 -17.04
C GLU A 276 25.68 11.01 -17.90
N GLY A 277 25.84 11.10 -19.23
CA GLY A 277 24.75 10.92 -20.17
C GLY A 277 23.77 12.12 -20.19
N GLY A 278 23.35 12.54 -21.37
CA GLY A 278 22.52 13.74 -21.53
C GLY A 278 23.32 15.04 -21.47
N SER A 279 22.64 16.18 -21.27
CA SER A 279 23.23 17.53 -21.30
C SER A 279 22.94 18.31 -20.03
N ALA A 280 23.95 19.00 -19.48
CA ALA A 280 23.78 19.89 -18.33
C ALA A 280 22.80 21.04 -18.60
N SER A 281 22.62 21.44 -19.87
CA SER A 281 21.67 22.48 -20.28
C SER A 281 20.21 22.12 -20.03
N ASP A 282 19.89 20.82 -19.94
CA ASP A 282 18.53 20.34 -19.79
C ASP A 282 18.12 20.28 -18.30
N VAL A 283 19.04 20.57 -17.39
CA VAL A 283 18.81 20.52 -15.94
C VAL A 283 18.20 21.84 -15.46
N SER A 284 16.98 21.77 -14.94
CA SER A 284 16.34 22.86 -14.21
C SER A 284 16.59 22.70 -12.71
N LEU A 285 17.11 23.74 -12.06
CA LEU A 285 17.31 23.78 -10.61
C LEU A 285 16.29 24.72 -9.98
N PHE A 286 15.61 24.26 -8.94
CA PHE A 286 14.60 25.03 -8.22
C PHE A 286 15.16 25.34 -6.84
N GLY A 287 15.68 26.55 -6.64
CA GLY A 287 16.16 26.96 -5.33
C GLY A 287 16.89 28.30 -5.30
N PRO A 288 17.18 28.83 -4.09
CA PRO A 288 16.97 28.19 -2.79
C PRO A 288 15.49 28.04 -2.41
N ILE A 289 15.07 26.87 -1.94
CA ILE A 289 13.70 26.58 -1.48
C ILE A 289 13.63 26.56 0.04
N SER A 290 12.51 27.04 0.58
CA SER A 290 12.19 26.92 2.01
C SER A 290 11.66 25.52 2.28
N LEU A 291 12.26 24.79 3.21
CA LEU A 291 11.87 23.41 3.48
C LEU A 291 10.45 23.32 4.06
N SER A 292 9.82 22.17 3.81
CA SER A 292 8.42 21.86 4.12
C SER A 292 8.24 20.35 4.26
N ALA A 293 7.22 19.91 5.00
CA ALA A 293 6.81 18.49 4.99
C ALA A 293 6.17 18.07 3.66
N GLN A 294 5.78 19.04 2.82
CA GLN A 294 5.30 18.78 1.46
C GLN A 294 6.46 18.58 0.51
N GLU A 295 6.25 17.75 -0.52
CA GLU A 295 7.24 17.53 -1.57
C GLU A 295 7.43 18.79 -2.40
N GLN A 296 8.69 19.20 -2.53
CA GLN A 296 9.10 20.37 -3.30
C GLN A 296 10.13 19.94 -4.34
N ALA A 297 9.95 20.36 -5.58
CA ALA A 297 10.95 20.14 -6.61
C ALA A 297 12.24 20.89 -6.24
N LEU A 298 13.36 20.17 -6.26
CA LEU A 298 14.72 20.70 -6.06
C LEU A 298 15.46 20.77 -7.40
N ALA A 299 15.26 19.77 -8.25
CA ALA A 299 15.77 19.74 -9.62
C ALA A 299 14.80 18.99 -10.54
N SER A 300 14.80 19.30 -11.83
CA SER A 300 14.12 18.53 -12.86
C SER A 300 15.02 18.36 -14.08
N PHE A 301 14.92 17.19 -14.69
CA PHE A 301 15.66 16.80 -15.85
C PHE A 301 14.74 16.05 -16.82
N PRO A 302 14.37 16.60 -17.98
CA PRO A 302 13.31 16.04 -18.83
C PRO A 302 13.78 14.88 -19.73
N ARG A 303 15.08 14.55 -19.76
CA ARG A 303 15.66 13.61 -20.72
C ARG A 303 16.36 12.42 -20.05
N TRP A 304 16.83 11.48 -20.87
CA TRP A 304 17.68 10.38 -20.42
C TRP A 304 19.01 10.93 -19.88
N SER A 305 19.40 10.47 -18.70
CA SER A 305 20.78 10.51 -18.19
C SER A 305 21.17 9.11 -17.73
N GLN A 306 22.44 8.91 -17.41
CA GLN A 306 22.87 7.71 -16.69
C GLN A 306 22.98 8.02 -15.21
N SER A 307 23.62 9.14 -14.87
CA SER A 307 23.71 9.60 -13.50
C SER A 307 23.90 11.11 -13.40
N MET A 308 23.54 11.66 -12.25
CA MET A 308 23.70 13.08 -11.93
C MET A 308 24.18 13.21 -10.49
N SER A 309 25.00 14.22 -10.24
CA SER A 309 25.40 14.59 -8.89
C SER A 309 25.18 16.07 -8.65
N TYR A 310 24.79 16.39 -7.42
CA TYR A 310 24.50 17.75 -6.99
C TYR A 310 25.34 18.10 -5.76
N ASN A 311 25.82 19.34 -5.72
CA ASN A 311 26.24 19.95 -4.46
C ASN A 311 24.98 20.41 -3.73
N LEU A 312 24.95 20.24 -2.41
CA LEU A 312 23.86 20.70 -1.56
C LEU A 312 24.36 21.82 -0.65
N GLU A 313 23.67 22.95 -0.66
CA GLU A 313 23.85 24.05 0.28
C GLU A 313 22.60 24.17 1.15
N LEU A 314 22.73 23.85 2.44
CA LEU A 314 21.71 24.12 3.44
C LEU A 314 22.06 25.43 4.14
N SER A 315 21.07 26.28 4.42
CA SER A 315 21.31 27.57 5.06
C SER A 315 20.15 28.01 5.95
N ILE A 316 20.47 28.87 6.92
CA ILE A 316 19.52 29.61 7.73
C ILE A 316 19.76 31.10 7.47
N PRO A 317 18.75 31.86 7.01
CA PRO A 317 18.91 33.28 6.72
C PRO A 317 19.30 34.14 7.93
N PRO A 318 19.92 35.30 7.69
CA PRO A 318 20.18 36.32 8.72
C PRO A 318 18.90 36.72 9.47
N ASN A 319 19.02 37.02 10.76
CA ASN A 319 17.95 37.58 11.61
C ASN A 319 16.67 36.73 11.66
N THR A 320 16.81 35.41 11.59
CA THR A 320 15.70 34.46 11.77
C THR A 320 15.16 34.58 13.21
N ARG A 321 13.93 35.09 13.35
CA ARG A 321 13.32 35.42 14.66
C ARG A 321 13.10 34.18 15.52
N GLU A 322 12.78 33.06 14.88
CA GLU A 322 12.52 31.77 15.48
C GLU A 322 13.77 31.22 16.21
N LEU A 323 14.98 31.64 15.81
CA LEU A 323 16.22 31.27 16.48
C LEU A 323 16.54 32.15 17.70
N GLN A 324 15.95 33.34 17.83
CA GLN A 324 16.27 34.27 18.92
C GLN A 324 15.82 33.75 20.30
N GLN A 325 14.81 32.88 20.32
CA GLN A 325 14.26 32.27 21.53
C GLN A 325 14.58 30.77 21.63
N ALA A 326 15.25 30.21 20.61
CA ALA A 326 15.60 28.81 20.58
C ALA A 326 16.80 28.53 21.49
N ASN A 327 16.67 27.52 22.35
CA ASN A 327 17.78 26.97 23.12
C ASN A 327 17.78 25.44 23.00
N GLY A 328 18.98 24.86 22.89
CA GLY A 328 19.20 23.42 22.74
C GLY A 328 19.37 22.95 21.30
N ARG A 329 19.43 21.63 21.15
CA ARG A 329 19.60 20.93 19.86
C ARG A 329 18.23 20.66 19.25
N TYR A 330 18.02 21.10 18.01
CA TYR A 330 16.81 20.88 17.22
C TYR A 330 17.12 20.02 16.00
N GLU A 331 16.25 19.07 15.70
CA GLU A 331 16.50 18.09 14.64
C GLU A 331 15.29 17.91 13.73
N THR A 332 15.57 17.56 12.48
CA THR A 332 14.58 17.11 11.49
C THR A 332 15.28 16.22 10.47
N TYR A 333 14.52 15.39 9.76
CA TYR A 333 15.04 14.54 8.68
C TYR A 333 14.63 15.11 7.34
N LEU A 334 15.57 15.12 6.39
CA LEU A 334 15.32 15.48 4.99
C LEU A 334 15.27 14.20 4.16
N TYR A 335 14.25 14.09 3.31
CA TYR A 335 14.09 12.99 2.38
C TYR A 335 14.25 13.52 0.96
N PHE A 336 15.10 12.85 0.18
CA PHE A 336 15.27 13.10 -1.25
C PHE A 336 14.58 11.98 -2.02
N ILE A 337 13.73 12.35 -2.96
CA ILE A 337 12.89 11.41 -3.70
C ILE A 337 13.13 11.65 -5.19
N ILE A 338 13.38 10.58 -5.94
CA ILE A 338 13.42 10.65 -7.40
C ILE A 338 12.03 10.28 -7.92
N VAL A 339 11.48 11.13 -8.78
CA VAL A 339 10.21 10.89 -9.44
C VAL A 339 10.41 11.02 -10.95
N PRO A 340 10.35 9.93 -11.71
CA PRO A 340 10.47 10.03 -13.16
C PRO A 340 9.37 10.90 -13.79
N ASN A 341 9.74 11.60 -14.87
CA ASN A 341 8.87 12.54 -15.58
C ASN A 341 7.83 11.84 -16.45
#